data_AF-A0A1B8JA77-F1
#
_entry.id   AF-A0A1B8JA77-F1
#
_cell.length_a   1.000
_cell.length_b   1.000
_cell.length_c   1.000
_cell.angle_alpha   90.00
_cell.angle_beta   90.00
_cell.angle_gamma   90.00
#
_symmetry.space_group_name_H-M   'P 1'
#
loop_
_entity.id
_entity.type
_entity.pdbx_description
1 polymer ?
#
loop_
_entity_poly.entity_id
_entity_poly.type
_entity_poly.pdbx_seq_one_letter_code
_entity_poly.pdbx_strand_id
1 'polypeptide(L)'
;MKKMVLLLGCLVFVHAESIHKNELTPEIKESSKYQQEVCGDDNHCSANEEFISNVDISEAFKQDLQKEIRFPKYDIRALIYKQILAMSLPNDNESVKKAIVITTESGDLNAEIEITKSENKLVVTYIVEAEESIKTYIKTPNGVKILNQTSML
;
A
#
# COMPACT_ATOMS: atom_id res chain seq x y z
N MET A 1 -23.65 47.58 -28.09
CA MET A 1 -23.72 48.24 -26.76
C MET A 1 -24.07 47.20 -25.70
N LYS A 2 -23.35 47.24 -24.57
CA LYS A 2 -23.43 46.31 -23.42
C LYS A 2 -24.84 46.24 -22.78
N LYS A 3 -25.18 45.05 -22.22
CA LYS A 3 -25.80 44.76 -20.90
C LYS A 3 -26.05 43.23 -20.82
N MET A 4 -25.28 42.42 -20.09
CA MET A 4 -25.24 42.11 -18.64
C MET A 4 -26.48 41.39 -18.06
N VAL A 5 -26.17 40.41 -17.18
CA VAL A 5 -26.97 39.68 -16.16
C VAL A 5 -27.61 38.36 -16.65
N LEU A 6 -27.12 37.13 -16.37
CA LEU A 6 -26.80 36.36 -15.12
C LEU A 6 -28.04 35.67 -14.50
N LEU A 7 -27.81 34.47 -13.92
CA LEU A 7 -28.70 33.57 -13.14
C LEU A 7 -29.55 32.56 -13.94
N LEU A 8 -29.73 31.30 -13.54
CA LEU A 8 -29.14 30.43 -12.52
C LEU A 8 -29.77 29.03 -12.73
N GLY A 9 -29.02 27.98 -12.43
CA GLY A 9 -29.49 26.78 -11.72
C GLY A 9 -30.68 25.97 -12.24
N CYS A 10 -30.41 24.72 -12.63
CA CYS A 10 -31.07 23.61 -11.96
C CYS A 10 -30.17 22.36 -12.03
N LEU A 11 -29.46 22.13 -10.92
CA LEU A 11 -28.98 20.83 -10.49
C LEU A 11 -30.17 19.89 -10.40
N VAL A 12 -30.08 18.73 -11.03
CA VAL A 12 -30.83 17.55 -10.58
C VAL A 12 -29.88 16.36 -10.57
N PHE A 13 -29.11 16.26 -9.49
CA PHE A 13 -28.53 15.00 -9.05
C PHE A 13 -29.67 14.15 -8.48
N VAL A 14 -30.27 13.31 -9.31
CA VAL A 14 -31.11 12.23 -8.81
C VAL A 14 -30.19 11.13 -8.32
N HIS A 15 -30.27 10.88 -7.02
CA HIS A 15 -29.61 9.81 -6.32
C HIS A 15 -30.05 8.46 -6.89
N ALA A 16 -29.10 7.67 -7.38
CA ALA A 16 -29.28 6.24 -7.60
C ALA A 16 -28.49 5.48 -6.52
N GLU A 17 -28.88 5.64 -5.25
CA GLU A 17 -28.65 4.61 -4.25
C GLU A 17 -29.79 3.60 -4.37
N SER A 18 -29.56 2.51 -5.10
CA SER A 18 -30.27 1.26 -4.86
C SER A 18 -29.62 0.13 -5.65
N ILE A 19 -29.15 -0.87 -4.91
CA ILE A 19 -28.78 -2.22 -5.37
C ILE A 19 -27.34 -2.37 -5.92
N HIS A 20 -26.40 -2.55 -4.98
CA HIS A 20 -25.32 -3.54 -5.17
C HIS A 20 -25.24 -4.44 -3.94
N LYS A 21 -26.24 -5.32 -3.78
CA LYS A 21 -26.03 -6.62 -3.13
C LYS A 21 -25.75 -7.62 -4.25
N ASN A 22 -24.65 -8.35 -4.12
CA ASN A 22 -24.17 -9.43 -5.01
C ASN A 22 -23.48 -8.98 -6.29
N GLU A 23 -22.18 -8.70 -6.18
CA GLU A 23 -21.11 -9.32 -6.98
C GLU A 23 -19.78 -8.75 -6.47
N LEU A 24 -19.25 -9.30 -5.37
CA LEU A 24 -17.85 -9.03 -5.03
C LEU A 24 -17.00 -9.60 -6.18
N THR A 25 -16.29 -8.71 -6.87
CA THR A 25 -15.27 -9.07 -7.86
C THR A 25 -14.27 -10.06 -7.24
N PRO A 26 -13.68 -10.97 -8.04
CA PRO A 26 -12.74 -11.98 -7.55
C PRO A 26 -11.62 -11.39 -6.67
N GLU A 27 -11.12 -10.20 -7.06
CA GLU A 27 -10.08 -9.46 -6.34
C GLU A 27 -10.48 -9.08 -4.90
N ILE A 28 -11.74 -8.72 -4.65
CA ILE A 28 -12.22 -8.37 -3.30
C ILE A 28 -12.39 -9.62 -2.44
N LYS A 29 -12.75 -10.77 -3.04
CA LYS A 29 -12.88 -12.04 -2.32
C LYS A 29 -11.54 -12.59 -1.87
N GLU A 30 -10.52 -12.56 -2.73
CA GLU A 30 -9.17 -13.04 -2.38
C GLU A 30 -8.53 -12.16 -1.30
N SER A 31 -8.67 -10.83 -1.40
CA SER A 31 -8.32 -9.88 -0.34
C SER A 31 -8.97 -10.24 1.01
N SER A 32 -10.26 -10.58 1.02
CA SER A 32 -10.98 -10.94 2.26
C SER A 32 -10.52 -12.26 2.89
N LYS A 33 -10.08 -13.23 2.07
CA LYS A 33 -9.57 -14.52 2.57
C LYS A 33 -8.21 -14.35 3.23
N TYR A 34 -7.29 -13.65 2.57
CA TYR A 34 -5.95 -13.42 3.12
C TYR A 34 -6.00 -12.58 4.41
N GLN A 35 -6.87 -11.56 4.45
CA GLN A 35 -7.16 -10.81 5.67
C GLN A 35 -7.57 -11.75 6.82
N GLN A 36 -8.55 -12.64 6.61
CA GLN A 36 -8.99 -13.56 7.67
C GLN A 36 -7.90 -14.57 8.07
N GLU A 37 -7.12 -15.06 7.11
CA GLU A 37 -6.05 -16.04 7.35
C GLU A 37 -4.92 -15.46 8.22
N VAL A 38 -4.54 -14.21 7.97
CA VAL A 38 -3.42 -13.56 8.66
C VAL A 38 -3.86 -12.84 9.93
N CYS A 39 -4.93 -12.07 9.85
CA CYS A 39 -5.38 -11.21 10.95
C CYS A 39 -6.42 -11.87 11.86
N GLY A 40 -7.11 -12.92 11.40
CA GLY A 40 -8.22 -13.51 12.16
C GLY A 40 -9.26 -12.46 12.53
N ASP A 41 -9.54 -12.36 13.83
CA ASP A 41 -10.49 -11.40 14.40
C ASP A 41 -9.82 -10.11 14.95
N ASP A 42 -8.52 -9.91 14.68
CA ASP A 42 -7.80 -8.73 15.13
C ASP A 42 -8.16 -7.48 14.31
N ASN A 43 -8.90 -6.58 14.93
CA ASN A 43 -9.33 -5.31 14.32
C ASN A 43 -8.20 -4.28 14.15
N HIS A 44 -7.03 -4.51 14.76
CA HIS A 44 -5.83 -3.70 14.59
C HIS A 44 -4.87 -4.25 13.53
N CYS A 45 -5.23 -5.39 12.91
CA CYS A 45 -4.47 -5.98 11.82
C CYS A 45 -5.18 -5.75 10.47
N SER A 46 -4.39 -5.42 9.44
CA SER A 46 -4.85 -5.37 8.05
C SER A 46 -3.89 -6.16 7.18
N ALA A 47 -4.42 -7.05 6.35
CA ALA A 47 -3.66 -7.80 5.38
C ALA A 47 -4.39 -7.83 4.03
N ASN A 48 -3.63 -7.71 2.95
CA ASN A 48 -4.15 -7.84 1.60
C ASN A 48 -3.15 -8.53 0.68
N GLU A 49 -3.68 -9.11 -0.38
CA GLU A 49 -2.92 -9.74 -1.44
C GLU A 49 -3.21 -8.99 -2.75
N GLU A 50 -2.15 -8.72 -3.51
CA GLU A 50 -2.22 -8.18 -4.86
C GLU A 50 -1.32 -9.02 -5.78
N PHE A 51 -1.54 -8.92 -7.10
CA PHE A 51 -0.71 -9.58 -8.10
C PHE A 51 -0.40 -8.62 -9.25
N ILE A 52 0.87 -8.54 -9.63
CA ILE A 52 1.32 -7.78 -10.81
C ILE A 52 1.86 -8.78 -11.83
N SER A 53 1.19 -8.89 -12.98
CA SER A 53 1.54 -9.83 -14.04
C SER A 53 2.76 -9.37 -14.84
N ASN A 54 3.55 -10.33 -15.33
CA ASN A 54 4.62 -10.12 -16.33
C ASN A 54 5.70 -9.10 -15.94
N VAL A 55 5.99 -8.99 -14.65
CA VAL A 55 7.06 -8.14 -14.11
C VAL A 55 8.00 -8.97 -13.23
N ASP A 56 9.22 -8.49 -13.04
CA ASP A 56 10.11 -9.00 -12.01
C ASP A 56 9.86 -8.34 -10.64
N ILE A 57 10.52 -8.84 -9.60
CA ILE A 57 10.37 -8.33 -8.23
C ILE A 57 10.73 -6.84 -8.12
N SER A 58 11.78 -6.39 -8.81
CA SER A 58 12.25 -5.02 -8.68
C SER A 58 11.27 -4.03 -9.31
N GLU A 59 10.69 -4.42 -10.44
CA GLU A 59 9.66 -3.64 -11.12
C GLU A 59 8.34 -3.65 -10.34
N ALA A 60 7.90 -4.81 -9.84
CA ALA A 60 6.71 -4.91 -8.98
C ALA A 60 6.83 -4.05 -7.72
N PHE A 61 7.99 -4.10 -7.04
CA PHE A 61 8.30 -3.28 -5.88
C PHE A 61 8.19 -1.78 -6.19
N LYS A 62 8.73 -1.32 -7.32
CA LYS A 62 8.63 0.09 -7.72
C LYS A 62 7.18 0.49 -8.02
N GLN A 63 6.46 -0.32 -8.81
CA GLN A 63 5.08 -0.01 -9.19
C GLN A 63 4.14 0.03 -7.97
N ASP A 64 4.25 -0.93 -7.05
CA ASP A 64 3.46 -0.98 -5.82
C ASP A 64 3.71 0.26 -4.94
N LEU A 65 4.96 0.54 -4.61
CA LEU A 65 5.27 1.68 -3.75
C LEU A 65 4.92 3.01 -4.41
N GLN A 66 5.11 3.17 -5.72
CA GLN A 66 4.69 4.38 -6.43
C GLN A 66 3.17 4.57 -6.43
N LYS A 67 2.38 3.49 -6.54
CA LYS A 67 0.91 3.53 -6.39
C LYS A 67 0.54 4.03 -5.00
N GLU A 68 1.12 3.47 -3.96
CA GLU A 68 0.88 3.84 -2.55
C GLU A 68 1.32 5.28 -2.23
N ILE A 69 2.39 5.76 -2.85
CA ILE A 69 2.83 7.16 -2.71
C ILE A 69 1.90 8.13 -3.44
N ARG A 70 1.36 7.72 -4.59
CA ARG A 70 0.46 8.57 -5.41
C ARG A 70 -0.94 8.65 -4.82
N PHE A 71 -1.42 7.56 -4.23
CA PHE A 71 -2.74 7.45 -3.61
C PHE A 71 -2.62 6.97 -2.17
N PRO A 72 -2.01 7.78 -1.29
CA PRO A 72 -1.70 7.32 0.06
C PRO A 72 -2.97 7.15 0.88
N LYS A 73 -3.09 5.99 1.53
CA LYS A 73 -4.08 5.79 2.59
C LYS A 73 -3.71 6.59 3.85
N TYR A 74 -2.40 6.72 4.11
CA TYR A 74 -1.83 7.45 5.24
C TYR A 74 -0.56 8.20 4.82
N ASP A 75 -0.46 9.47 5.16
CA ASP A 75 0.66 10.34 4.73
C ASP A 75 2.02 9.85 5.24
N ILE A 76 2.08 9.38 6.50
CA ILE A 76 3.31 8.85 7.11
C ILE A 76 3.86 7.67 6.29
N ARG A 77 2.98 6.73 5.86
CA ARG A 77 3.39 5.59 5.04
C ARG A 77 3.94 6.03 3.69
N ALA A 78 3.35 7.06 3.08
CA ALA A 78 3.85 7.62 1.82
C ALA A 78 5.27 8.21 1.99
N LEU A 79 5.55 8.86 3.11
CA LEU A 79 6.88 9.39 3.41
C LEU A 79 7.90 8.26 3.62
N ILE A 80 7.51 7.21 4.33
CA ILE A 80 8.35 6.01 4.53
C ILE A 80 8.63 5.33 3.19
N TYR A 81 7.62 5.14 2.32
CA TYR A 81 7.80 4.53 1.01
C TYR A 81 8.71 5.35 0.08
N LYS A 82 8.68 6.68 0.16
CA LYS A 82 9.66 7.52 -0.56
C LYS A 82 11.10 7.24 -0.10
N GLN A 83 11.31 7.04 1.21
CA GLN A 83 12.63 6.70 1.75
C GLN A 83 13.05 5.29 1.32
N ILE A 84 12.14 4.32 1.36
CA ILE A 84 12.37 2.95 0.89
C ILE A 84 12.73 2.92 -0.60
N LEU A 85 12.02 3.66 -1.47
CA LEU A 85 12.35 3.74 -2.90
C LEU A 85 13.71 4.41 -3.18
N ALA A 86 14.16 5.28 -2.29
CA ALA A 86 15.48 5.91 -2.38
C ALA A 86 16.62 5.02 -1.86
N MET A 87 16.30 3.90 -1.18
CA MET A 87 17.29 2.93 -0.75
C MET A 87 17.68 2.01 -1.91
N SER A 88 18.96 1.65 -1.96
CA SER A 88 19.42 0.57 -2.83
C SER A 88 18.84 -0.76 -2.31
N LEU A 89 18.22 -1.53 -3.20
CA LEU A 89 17.84 -2.90 -2.87
C LEU A 89 19.13 -3.71 -2.58
N PRO A 90 19.12 -4.57 -1.53
CA PRO A 90 20.24 -5.46 -1.26
C PRO A 90 20.47 -6.47 -2.39
N ASN A 91 21.63 -7.11 -2.42
CA ASN A 91 21.81 -8.28 -3.29
C ASN A 91 21.04 -9.49 -2.75
N ASP A 92 21.02 -10.58 -3.51
CA ASP A 92 20.35 -11.80 -3.09
C ASP A 92 21.06 -12.41 -1.87
N ASN A 93 20.26 -12.80 -0.87
CA ASN A 93 20.67 -13.28 0.45
C ASN A 93 21.32 -12.21 1.35
N GLU A 94 21.08 -10.94 1.06
CA GLU A 94 21.49 -9.81 1.90
C GLU A 94 20.27 -9.09 2.51
N SER A 95 20.54 -8.33 3.57
CA SER A 95 19.60 -7.39 4.15
C SER A 95 20.23 -6.02 4.37
N VAL A 96 19.40 -4.98 4.30
CA VAL A 96 19.75 -3.60 4.63
C VAL A 96 18.77 -3.12 5.69
N LYS A 97 19.32 -2.58 6.79
CA LYS A 97 18.55 -1.92 7.84
C LYS A 97 18.85 -0.43 7.87
N LYS A 98 17.84 0.40 8.12
CA LYS A 98 17.99 1.85 8.21
C LYS A 98 16.97 2.43 9.19
N ALA A 99 17.45 3.17 10.17
CA ALA A 99 16.60 4.07 10.96
C ALA A 99 16.50 5.42 10.25
N ILE A 100 15.29 5.97 10.21
CA ILE A 100 14.99 7.28 9.64
C ILE A 100 14.11 8.09 10.58
N VAL A 101 14.17 9.40 10.43
CA VAL A 101 13.24 10.33 11.08
C VAL A 101 12.27 10.85 10.03
N ILE A 102 10.98 10.71 10.31
CA ILE A 102 9.88 11.25 9.52
C ILE A 102 9.35 12.49 10.25
N THR A 103 9.59 13.67 9.70
CA THR A 103 9.03 14.92 10.23
C THR A 103 7.60 15.11 9.72
N THR A 104 6.66 15.23 10.67
CA THR A 104 5.25 15.52 10.41
C THR A 104 4.85 16.85 11.05
N GLU A 105 3.64 17.34 10.79
CA GLU A 105 3.12 18.53 11.47
C GLU A 105 3.00 18.33 12.99
N SER A 106 2.77 17.10 13.44
CA SER A 106 2.68 16.71 14.86
C SER A 106 4.04 16.49 15.53
N GLY A 107 5.14 16.54 14.78
CA GLY A 107 6.49 16.30 15.28
C GLY A 107 7.22 15.18 14.54
N ASP A 108 8.37 14.81 15.07
CA ASP A 108 9.25 13.81 14.49
C ASP A 108 8.88 12.40 14.96
N LEU A 109 8.79 11.47 14.00
CA LEU A 109 8.57 10.06 14.24
C LEU A 109 9.82 9.27 13.83
N ASN A 110 10.25 8.34 14.67
CA ASN A 110 11.29 7.40 14.31
C ASN A 110 10.67 6.22 13.57
N ALA A 111 11.22 5.88 12.41
CA ALA A 111 10.87 4.67 11.70
C ALA A 111 12.11 3.80 11.46
N GLU A 112 11.97 2.51 11.69
CA GLU A 112 12.98 1.51 11.39
C GLU A 112 12.56 0.76 10.13
N ILE A 113 13.45 0.61 9.17
CA ILE A 113 13.22 -0.08 7.90
C ILE A 113 14.20 -1.23 7.79
N GLU A 114 13.72 -2.39 7.36
CA GLU A 114 14.52 -3.53 6.94
C GLU A 114 14.06 -4.01 5.57
N ILE A 115 15.02 -4.18 4.66
CA ILE A 115 14.79 -4.77 3.34
C ILE A 115 15.65 -6.02 3.26
N THR A 116 15.04 -7.18 3.05
CA THR A 116 15.73 -8.46 2.86
C THR A 116 15.38 -9.03 1.50
N LYS A 117 16.39 -9.45 0.73
CA LYS A 117 16.19 -10.02 -0.61
C LYS A 117 16.76 -11.41 -0.71
N SER A 118 16.05 -12.29 -1.42
CA SER A 118 16.55 -13.54 -1.96
C SER A 118 16.15 -13.66 -3.42
N GLU A 119 16.63 -14.69 -4.11
CA GLU A 119 16.43 -14.88 -5.56
C GLU A 119 14.96 -14.72 -6.01
N ASN A 120 14.02 -15.23 -5.21
CA ASN A 120 12.60 -15.27 -5.55
C ASN A 120 11.71 -14.49 -4.57
N LYS A 121 12.31 -13.71 -3.66
CA LYS A 121 11.56 -12.99 -2.63
C LYS A 121 12.22 -11.67 -2.25
N LEU A 122 11.41 -10.63 -2.09
CA LEU A 122 11.81 -9.39 -1.41
C LEU A 122 10.86 -9.18 -0.24
N VAL A 123 11.40 -8.85 0.93
CA VAL A 123 10.62 -8.52 2.13
C VAL A 123 11.03 -7.13 2.56
N VAL A 124 10.05 -6.25 2.73
CA VAL A 124 10.22 -4.89 3.23
C VAL A 124 9.41 -4.80 4.51
N THR A 125 10.10 -4.61 5.62
CA THR A 125 9.49 -4.36 6.92
C THR A 125 9.77 -2.92 7.31
N TYR A 126 8.78 -2.22 7.85
CA TYR A 126 9.04 -1.03 8.62
C TYR A 126 8.23 -1.01 9.90
N ILE A 127 8.80 -0.38 10.92
CA ILE A 127 8.16 -0.12 12.20
C ILE A 127 8.15 1.38 12.41
N VAL A 128 6.99 1.94 12.74
CA VAL A 128 6.84 3.34 13.13
C VAL A 128 5.91 3.41 14.33
N GLU A 129 6.38 4.06 15.40
CA GLU A 129 5.70 4.03 16.70
C GLU A 129 5.43 2.60 17.19
N ALA A 130 4.17 2.17 17.21
CA ALA A 130 3.74 0.82 17.58
C ALA A 130 3.12 0.06 16.39
N GLU A 131 3.24 0.57 15.15
CA GLU A 131 2.77 -0.10 13.94
C GLU A 131 3.93 -0.80 13.24
N GLU A 132 3.81 -2.10 12.99
CA GLU A 132 4.67 -2.87 12.09
C GLU A 132 3.95 -3.13 10.77
N SER A 133 4.64 -2.90 9.65
CA SER A 133 4.13 -3.18 8.32
C SER A 133 5.14 -4.00 7.53
N ILE A 134 4.66 -5.09 6.93
CA ILE A 134 5.44 -6.06 6.17
C ILE A 134 4.85 -6.15 4.77
N LYS A 135 5.63 -5.80 3.75
CA LYS A 135 5.34 -6.05 2.34
C LYS A 135 6.28 -7.12 1.79
N THR A 136 5.72 -8.25 1.37
CA THR A 136 6.45 -9.37 0.77
C THR A 136 6.11 -9.51 -0.70
N TYR A 137 7.13 -9.54 -1.55
CA TYR A 137 7.04 -9.72 -2.99
C TYR A 137 7.60 -11.11 -3.33
N ILE A 138 6.79 -11.96 -3.95
CA ILE A 138 7.15 -13.35 -4.27
C ILE A 138 7.11 -13.52 -5.78
N LYS A 139 8.23 -13.92 -6.37
CA LYS A 139 8.29 -14.24 -7.80
C LYS A 139 7.48 -15.50 -8.09
N THR A 140 6.66 -15.41 -9.11
CA THR A 140 5.89 -16.53 -9.68
C THR A 140 6.27 -16.70 -11.16
N PRO A 141 5.87 -17.80 -11.81
CA PRO A 141 6.07 -17.94 -13.27
C PRO A 141 5.43 -16.83 -14.11
N ASN A 142 4.36 -16.19 -13.61
CA ASN A 142 3.53 -15.27 -14.38
C ASN A 142 3.63 -13.79 -13.92
N GLY A 143 4.51 -13.48 -12.97
CA GLY A 143 4.61 -12.15 -12.35
C GLY A 143 4.97 -12.23 -10.88
N VAL A 144 4.50 -11.26 -10.10
CA VAL A 144 4.85 -11.13 -8.68
C VAL A 144 3.58 -11.05 -7.84
N LYS A 145 3.50 -11.94 -6.85
CA LYS A 145 2.49 -11.89 -5.78
C LYS A 145 2.98 -10.96 -4.69
N ILE A 146 2.13 -10.03 -4.25
CA ILE A 146 2.42 -9.05 -3.22
C ILE A 146 1.52 -9.37 -2.03
N LEU A 147 2.15 -9.55 -0.87
CA LEU A 147 1.48 -9.79 0.39
C LEU A 147 1.78 -8.60 1.30
N ASN A 148 0.75 -7.88 1.72
CA ASN A 148 0.86 -6.79 2.66
C ASN A 148 0.21 -7.21 3.98
N GLN A 149 0.90 -6.99 5.08
CA GLN A 149 0.39 -7.10 6.44
C GLN A 149 0.79 -5.85 7.21
N THR A 150 -0.12 -5.33 8.02
CA THR A 150 0.16 -4.27 8.97
C THR A 150 -0.58 -4.56 10.26
N SER A 151 0.10 -4.45 11.40
CA SER A 151 -0.44 -4.76 12.72
C SER A 151 0.19 -3.88 13.80
N MET A 152 -0.50 -3.75 14.93
CA MET A 152 0.06 -3.12 16.12
C MET A 152 0.95 -4.13 16.88
N LEU A 153 2.11 -3.67 17.36
CA LEU A 153 3.06 -4.42 18.20
C LEU A 153 2.64 -4.51 19.67
#